data_AF-A0A6C2YIG2-F1
#
_entry.id   AF-A0A6C2YIG2-F1
#
_cell.length_a   1.000
_cell.length_b   1.000
_cell.length_c   1.000
_cell.angle_alpha   90.00
_cell.angle_beta   90.00
_cell.angle_gamma   90.00
#
_symmetry.space_group_name_H-M   'P 1'
#
loop_
_entity.id
_entity.type
_entity.pdbx_description
1 polymer ?
#
loop_
_entity_poly.entity_id
_entity_poly.type
_entity_poly.pdbx_seq_one_letter_code
_entity_poly.pdbx_strand_id
1 'polypeptide(L)'
;MQLDDPVCYCFRISRRKIANYIRINQPRVVSQLSQCGGAGTGCGWCIPYLRHLFQRADHELEALNAEEYAQRRAMYIAQGGGCPPPGALPLPQVPAETQGSTTKELPTASDSTAAASDCPESATAPANSEDGCHPPGESYNPPQ
;
A
#
# COMPACT_ATOMS: atom_id res chain seq x y z
N MET A 1 -0.28 13.27 -8.87
CA MET A 1 -0.64 12.00 -9.53
C MET A 1 -1.90 12.20 -10.36
N GLN A 2 -2.08 11.44 -11.42
CA GLN A 2 -3.26 11.46 -12.28
C GLN A 2 -4.38 10.56 -11.71
N LEU A 3 -5.55 10.60 -12.35
CA LEU A 3 -6.71 9.79 -11.92
C LEU A 3 -6.50 8.29 -12.16
N ASP A 4 -5.82 7.92 -13.23
CA ASP A 4 -5.64 6.51 -13.61
C ASP A 4 -4.42 5.86 -12.94
N ASP A 5 -3.60 6.66 -12.24
CA ASP A 5 -2.42 6.17 -11.55
C ASP A 5 -2.79 5.26 -10.37
N PRO A 6 -2.07 4.15 -10.18
CA PRO A 6 -2.27 3.26 -9.05
C PRO A 6 -1.89 3.96 -7.74
N VAL A 7 -2.82 4.03 -6.79
CA VAL A 7 -2.56 4.46 -5.41
C VAL A 7 -2.13 3.27 -4.57
N CYS A 8 -2.81 2.13 -4.74
CA CYS A 8 -2.46 0.87 -4.07
C CYS A 8 -1.80 -0.08 -5.07
N TYR A 9 -0.47 -0.21 -4.97
CA TYR A 9 0.34 -1.07 -5.84
C TYR A 9 0.19 -2.57 -5.52
N CYS A 10 -0.27 -2.90 -4.30
CA CYS A 10 -0.53 -4.29 -3.89
C CYS A 10 -1.71 -4.88 -4.67
N PHE A 11 -2.81 -4.14 -4.77
CA PHE A 11 -4.06 -4.61 -5.39
C PHE A 11 -4.40 -3.87 -6.70
N ARG A 12 -3.46 -3.07 -7.22
CA ARG A 12 -3.58 -2.28 -8.46
C ARG A 12 -4.87 -1.44 -8.50
N ILE A 13 -5.05 -0.62 -7.47
CA ILE A 13 -6.22 0.25 -7.34
C ILE A 13 -5.83 1.68 -7.70
N SER A 14 -6.49 2.24 -8.72
CA SER A 14 -6.24 3.62 -9.16
C SER A 14 -6.92 4.67 -8.29
N ARG A 15 -6.43 5.90 -8.36
CA ARG A 15 -7.04 7.06 -7.68
C ARG A 15 -8.50 7.23 -8.07
N ARG A 16 -8.82 7.09 -9.36
CA ARG A 16 -10.19 7.15 -9.92
C ARG A 16 -11.10 6.13 -9.26
N LYS A 17 -10.63 4.89 -9.08
CA LYS A 17 -11.44 3.82 -8.48
C LYS A 17 -11.79 4.13 -7.02
N ILE A 18 -10.83 4.64 -6.24
CA ILE A 18 -11.08 5.02 -4.84
C ILE A 18 -12.01 6.24 -4.75
N ALA A 19 -11.74 7.29 -5.54
CA ALA A 19 -12.58 8.48 -5.55
C ALA A 19 -14.04 8.15 -5.95
N ASN A 20 -14.22 7.29 -6.96
CA ASN A 20 -15.55 6.84 -7.36
C ASN A 20 -16.21 5.97 -6.27
N TYR A 21 -15.45 5.09 -5.61
CA TYR A 21 -15.95 4.28 -4.50
C TYR A 21 -16.45 5.14 -3.34
N ILE A 22 -15.69 6.17 -2.94
CA ILE A 22 -16.09 7.12 -1.89
C ILE A 22 -17.39 7.83 -2.27
N ARG A 23 -17.51 8.27 -3.52
CA ARG A 23 -18.70 8.99 -4.02
C ARG A 23 -19.95 8.12 -4.01
N ILE A 24 -19.85 6.85 -4.42
CA ILE A 24 -21.00 5.94 -4.57
C ILE A 24 -21.39 5.32 -3.22
N ASN A 25 -20.42 4.81 -2.47
CA ASN A 25 -20.69 4.01 -1.27
C ASN A 25 -20.74 4.85 0.01
N GLN A 26 -20.24 6.10 -0.04
CA GLN A 26 -20.20 7.01 1.10
C GLN A 26 -19.74 6.34 2.41
N PRO A 27 -18.53 5.73 2.41
CA PRO A 27 -18.02 5.07 3.60
C PRO A 27 -18.01 6.03 4.79
N ARG A 28 -18.30 5.52 5.98
CA ARG A 28 -18.36 6.30 7.23
C ARG A 28 -16.99 6.40 7.90
N VAL A 29 -16.11 5.44 7.63
CA VAL A 29 -14.77 5.36 8.23
C VAL A 29 -13.73 4.92 7.19
N VAL A 30 -12.48 5.33 7.38
CA VAL A 30 -11.37 5.04 6.45
C VAL A 30 -11.15 3.54 6.26
N SER A 31 -11.34 2.72 7.30
CA SER A 31 -11.16 1.26 7.22
C SER A 31 -12.09 0.59 6.21
N GLN A 32 -13.25 1.19 5.91
CA GLN A 32 -14.17 0.68 4.87
C GLN A 32 -13.59 0.81 3.46
N LEU A 33 -12.56 1.62 3.22
CA LEU A 33 -11.87 1.67 1.94
C LEU A 33 -11.20 0.33 1.57
N SER A 34 -10.96 -0.55 2.55
CA SER A 34 -10.53 -1.93 2.29
C SER A 34 -11.54 -2.72 1.46
N GLN A 35 -12.83 -2.37 1.50
CA GLN A 35 -13.87 -2.98 0.66
C GLN A 35 -13.74 -2.55 -0.81
N CYS A 36 -12.97 -1.50 -1.11
CA CYS A 36 -12.59 -1.13 -2.47
C CYS A 36 -11.45 -2.02 -2.97
N GLY A 37 -11.70 -3.31 -3.16
CA GLY A 37 -10.71 -4.25 -3.72
C GLY A 37 -9.46 -4.47 -2.86
N GLY A 38 -9.55 -4.30 -1.54
CA GLY A 38 -8.44 -4.53 -0.61
C GLY A 38 -7.57 -3.29 -0.32
N ALA A 39 -7.97 -2.08 -0.71
CA ALA A 39 -7.12 -0.89 -0.51
C ALA A 39 -6.63 -0.76 0.94
N GLY A 40 -5.31 -0.71 1.13
CA GLY A 40 -4.70 -0.52 2.45
C GLY A 40 -4.38 -1.79 3.25
N THR A 41 -4.76 -2.99 2.80
CA THR A 41 -4.51 -4.24 3.56
C THR A 41 -3.21 -4.98 3.20
N GLY A 42 -2.45 -4.48 2.21
CA GLY A 42 -1.16 -5.02 1.80
C GLY A 42 0.01 -4.42 2.60
N CYS A 43 0.98 -3.84 1.91
CA CYS A 43 2.13 -3.19 2.57
C CYS A 43 1.80 -1.94 3.39
N GLY A 44 0.58 -1.38 3.32
CA GLY A 44 0.18 -0.23 4.15
C GLY A 44 0.67 1.16 3.69
N TRP A 45 1.62 1.26 2.75
CA TRP A 45 2.14 2.54 2.23
C TRP A 45 1.05 3.53 1.80
N CYS A 46 -0.03 3.03 1.18
CA CYS A 46 -1.10 3.87 0.66
C CYS A 46 -2.10 4.38 1.73
N ILE A 47 -2.03 3.94 2.99
CA ILE A 47 -3.02 4.29 4.02
C ILE A 47 -3.11 5.80 4.29
N PRO A 48 -2.00 6.56 4.43
CA PRO A 48 -2.07 8.00 4.56
C PRO A 48 -2.81 8.62 3.36
N TYR A 49 -2.45 8.25 2.14
CA TYR A 49 -3.12 8.72 0.92
C TYR A 49 -4.63 8.45 0.94
N LEU A 50 -5.05 7.24 1.34
CA LEU A 50 -6.46 6.86 1.46
C LEU A 50 -7.21 7.74 2.48
N ARG A 51 -6.58 8.10 3.60
CA ARG A 51 -7.15 9.00 4.60
C ARG A 51 -7.39 10.40 4.03
N HIS A 52 -6.46 10.92 3.23
CA HIS A 52 -6.61 12.23 2.60
C HIS A 52 -7.73 12.24 1.56
N LEU A 53 -7.80 11.22 0.69
CA LEU A 53 -8.93 11.05 -0.23
C LEU A 53 -10.28 10.99 0.50
N PHE A 54 -10.33 10.28 1.63
CA PHE A 54 -11.53 10.17 2.46
C PHE A 54 -11.95 11.53 3.05
N GLN A 55 -10.97 12.29 3.56
CA GLN A 55 -11.20 13.61 4.16
C GLN A 55 -11.47 14.69 3.11
N ARG A 56 -11.27 14.41 1.82
CA ARG A 56 -11.34 15.38 0.72
C ARG A 56 -10.41 16.57 0.96
N ALA A 57 -9.25 16.28 1.55
CA ALA A 57 -8.21 17.25 1.85
C ALA A 57 -7.06 17.10 0.86
N ASP A 58 -6.47 18.22 0.45
CA ASP A 58 -5.23 18.22 -0.33
C ASP A 58 -4.09 17.61 0.50
N HIS A 59 -3.24 16.83 -0.16
CA HIS A 59 -2.14 16.15 0.48
C HIS A 59 -0.87 16.21 -0.36
N GLU A 60 0.30 16.29 0.29
CA GLU A 60 1.59 16.35 -0.40
C GLU A 60 1.80 15.17 -1.35
N LEU A 61 1.34 13.96 -0.98
CA LEU A 61 1.44 12.80 -1.87
C LEU A 61 0.58 12.94 -3.14
N GLU A 62 -0.47 13.79 -3.16
CA GLU A 62 -1.25 14.05 -4.37
C GLU A 62 -0.45 14.85 -5.40
N ALA A 63 0.49 15.68 -4.95
CA ALA A 63 1.33 16.52 -5.80
C ALA A 63 2.44 15.72 -6.51
N LEU A 64 2.85 14.58 -5.95
CA LEU A 64 3.86 13.70 -6.55
C LEU A 64 3.39 13.13 -7.87
N ASN A 65 4.31 12.84 -8.79
CA ASN A 65 3.99 11.99 -9.93
C ASN A 65 3.93 10.49 -9.53
N ALA A 66 3.41 9.64 -10.40
CA ALA A 66 3.25 8.21 -10.12
C ALA A 66 4.60 7.47 -9.89
N GLU A 67 5.65 7.93 -10.54
CA GLU A 67 6.99 7.35 -10.44
C GLU A 67 7.60 7.64 -9.07
N GLU A 68 7.60 8.91 -8.65
CA GLU A 68 8.06 9.35 -7.32
C GLU A 68 7.31 8.63 -6.19
N TYR A 69 5.99 8.46 -6.34
CA TYR A 69 5.18 7.75 -5.37
C TYR A 69 5.57 6.25 -5.28
N ALA A 70 5.87 5.61 -6.41
CA ALA A 70 6.35 4.24 -6.45
C ALA A 70 7.76 4.09 -5.83
N GLN A 71 8.65 5.06 -6.05
CA GLN A 71 10.00 5.09 -5.47
C GLN A 71 9.93 5.22 -3.94
N ARG A 72 9.13 6.17 -3.42
CA ARG A 72 8.94 6.35 -1.98
C ARG A 72 8.34 5.09 -1.33
N ARG A 73 7.45 4.37 -2.02
CA ARG A 73 6.96 3.06 -1.57
C ARG A 73 8.09 2.03 -1.43
N ALA A 74 9.00 1.97 -2.39
CA ALA A 74 10.13 1.04 -2.33
C ALA A 74 11.02 1.34 -1.14
N MET A 75 11.31 2.62 -0.87
CA MET A 75 12.05 3.04 0.33
C MET A 75 11.33 2.65 1.61
N TYR A 76 10.01 2.87 1.69
CA TYR A 76 9.21 2.48 2.84
C TYR A 76 9.30 0.98 3.14
N ILE A 77 9.18 0.14 2.12
CA ILE A 77 9.29 -1.32 2.29
C ILE A 77 10.72 -1.72 2.70
N ALA A 78 11.74 -1.13 2.07
CA ALA A 78 13.13 -1.39 2.42
C ALA A 78 13.49 -1.01 3.87
N GLN A 79 12.80 -0.01 4.44
CA GLN A 79 12.95 0.41 5.83
C GLN A 79 12.17 -0.47 6.84
N GLY A 80 11.59 -1.60 6.39
CA GLY A 80 10.77 -2.48 7.23
C GLY A 80 9.28 -2.14 7.25
N GLY A 81 8.84 -1.25 6.35
CA GLY A 81 7.44 -0.88 6.22
C GLY A 81 6.61 -1.95 5.51
N GLY A 82 5.95 -2.81 6.28
CA GLY A 82 4.97 -3.79 5.79
C GLY A 82 5.51 -4.80 4.77
N CYS A 83 4.72 -5.83 4.44
CA CYS A 83 5.07 -6.82 3.43
C CYS A 83 4.06 -6.76 2.27
N PRO A 84 4.49 -6.53 1.01
CA PRO A 84 3.58 -6.62 -0.13
C PRO A 84 3.14 -8.08 -0.35
N PRO A 85 1.86 -8.33 -0.68
CA PRO A 85 1.38 -9.68 -0.97
C PRO A 85 1.96 -10.22 -2.29
N PRO A 86 1.95 -11.56 -2.49
CA PRO A 86 2.33 -12.17 -3.77
C PRO A 86 1.53 -11.58 -4.94
N GLY A 87 2.20 -11.28 -6.05
CA GLY A 87 1.57 -10.71 -7.24
C GLY A 87 1.31 -9.19 -7.20
N ALA A 88 1.82 -8.49 -6.17
CA ALA A 88 1.86 -7.02 -6.15
C ALA A 88 2.67 -6.46 -7.33
N LEU A 89 2.38 -5.21 -7.74
CA LEU A 89 3.18 -4.53 -8.75
C LEU A 89 4.66 -4.47 -8.29
N PRO A 90 5.63 -4.84 -9.15
CA PRO A 90 7.04 -4.83 -8.78
C PRO A 90 7.49 -3.46 -8.27
N LEU A 91 8.43 -3.47 -7.34
CA LEU A 91 9.07 -2.25 -6.87
C LEU A 91 9.91 -1.68 -8.01
N PRO A 92 9.92 -0.35 -8.21
CA PRO A 92 10.85 0.25 -9.15
C PRO A 92 12.27 -0.07 -8.67
N GLN A 93 13.08 -0.60 -9.57
CA GLN A 93 14.53 -0.61 -9.38
C GLN A 93 14.98 0.86 -9.35
N VAL A 94 15.55 1.30 -8.23
CA VAL A 94 16.17 2.62 -8.16
C VAL A 94 17.30 2.59 -9.19
N PRO A 95 17.25 3.40 -10.26
CA PRO A 95 18.35 3.42 -11.21
C PRO A 95 19.58 3.90 -10.45
N ALA A 96 20.66 3.11 -10.47
CA ALA A 96 21.99 3.66 -10.20
C ALA A 96 22.16 4.87 -11.12
N GLU A 97 22.33 6.05 -10.54
CA GLU A 97 22.11 7.32 -11.22
C GLU A 97 22.95 7.49 -12.50
N THR A 98 22.33 8.10 -13.52
CA THR A 98 22.88 8.50 -14.83
C THR A 98 23.40 7.34 -15.71
N GLN A 99 23.01 7.25 -16.98
CA GLN A 99 23.62 8.04 -18.03
C GLN A 99 22.77 8.02 -19.30
N GLY A 100 22.60 9.19 -19.90
CA GLY A 100 22.30 9.28 -21.33
C GLY A 100 23.37 8.55 -22.14
N SER A 101 22.93 7.92 -23.23
CA SER A 101 23.66 7.74 -24.48
C SER A 101 25.19 7.84 -24.39
N THR A 102 25.88 6.70 -24.31
CA THR A 102 26.90 6.27 -25.30
C THR A 102 27.53 4.95 -24.83
N THR A 103 27.51 3.99 -25.74
CA THR A 103 28.11 2.66 -25.69
C THR A 103 29.54 2.62 -25.14
N LYS A 104 29.85 1.71 -24.20
CA LYS A 104 30.89 0.67 -24.39
C LYS A 104 30.95 -0.35 -23.24
N GLU A 105 30.65 -1.59 -23.61
CA GLU A 105 31.21 -2.88 -23.19
C GLU A 105 31.47 -3.25 -21.73
N LEU A 106 30.95 -4.44 -21.44
CA LEU A 106 31.21 -5.38 -20.34
C LEU A 106 32.71 -5.69 -20.18
N PRO A 107 33.14 -6.12 -18.97
CA PRO A 107 33.56 -7.51 -18.91
C PRO A 107 32.98 -8.30 -17.71
N THR A 108 33.07 -9.60 -17.93
CA THR A 108 32.46 -10.76 -17.29
C THR A 108 33.11 -11.20 -15.96
N ALA A 109 32.42 -12.17 -15.34
CA ALA A 109 32.80 -13.08 -14.23
C ALA A 109 32.35 -12.57 -12.84
N SER A 110 31.26 -13.09 -12.26
CA SER A 110 31.09 -14.44 -11.69
C SER A 110 31.92 -14.64 -10.42
N ASP A 111 31.31 -14.46 -9.25
CA ASP A 111 31.26 -15.49 -8.20
C ASP A 111 30.30 -15.09 -7.05
N SER A 112 29.51 -16.07 -6.59
CA SER A 112 29.00 -16.29 -5.21
C SER A 112 28.29 -15.14 -4.45
N THR A 113 27.16 -15.28 -3.77
CA THR A 113 26.51 -16.44 -3.15
C THR A 113 25.11 -16.02 -2.70
N ALA A 114 24.24 -17.01 -2.52
CA ALA A 114 22.86 -16.90 -2.07
C ALA A 114 22.63 -16.02 -0.82
N ALA A 115 21.57 -15.21 -0.88
CA ALA A 115 20.78 -14.83 0.29
C ALA A 115 19.33 -14.59 -0.16
N ALA A 116 18.63 -15.68 -0.47
CA ALA A 116 17.18 -15.70 -0.29
C ALA A 116 16.97 -15.50 1.21
N SER A 117 16.63 -14.27 1.61
CA SER A 117 16.15 -14.01 2.96
C SER A 117 14.72 -14.50 3.00
N ASP A 118 14.58 -15.79 3.33
CA ASP A 118 13.38 -16.41 3.84
C ASP A 118 12.66 -15.44 4.79
N CYS A 119 11.50 -14.96 4.38
CA CYS A 119 10.50 -14.48 5.33
C CYS A 119 10.12 -15.68 6.20
N PRO A 120 10.24 -15.63 7.54
CA PRO A 120 9.79 -16.74 8.36
C PRO A 120 8.28 -16.91 8.24
N GLU A 121 7.90 -17.94 7.49
CA GLU A 121 6.63 -18.62 7.55
C GLU A 121 6.58 -19.38 8.88
N SER A 122 5.91 -18.81 9.90
CA SER A 122 5.27 -19.56 11.01
C SER A 122 4.76 -18.61 12.09
N ALA A 123 3.52 -18.16 11.94
CA ALA A 123 2.69 -17.83 13.09
C ALA A 123 1.50 -18.79 13.08
N THR A 124 1.76 -19.99 13.60
CA THR A 124 0.74 -20.97 13.97
C THR A 124 -0.25 -20.28 14.90
N ALA A 125 -1.52 -20.24 14.50
CA ALA A 125 -2.61 -19.86 15.37
C ALA A 125 -2.77 -20.93 16.48
N PRO A 126 -2.74 -20.57 17.77
CA PRO A 126 -3.43 -21.37 18.77
C PRO A 126 -4.90 -20.95 18.84
N ALA A 127 -5.76 -21.96 18.79
CA ALA A 127 -7.17 -21.86 19.10
C ALA A 127 -7.39 -21.45 20.57
N ASN A 128 -8.44 -20.67 20.77
CA ASN A 128 -9.28 -20.54 21.97
C ASN A 128 -8.62 -20.21 23.32
N SER A 129 -8.91 -19.02 23.82
CA SER A 129 -9.36 -18.84 25.22
C SER A 129 -10.40 -17.73 25.26
N GLU A 130 -11.57 -18.10 25.75
CA GLU A 130 -12.66 -17.23 26.11
C GLU A 130 -12.23 -16.41 27.33
N ASP A 131 -12.15 -15.09 27.20
CA ASP A 131 -12.29 -14.22 28.37
C ASP A 131 -12.81 -12.85 27.92
N GLY A 132 -13.92 -12.47 28.55
CA GLY A 132 -14.79 -11.41 28.11
C GLY A 132 -14.20 -10.01 28.26
N CYS A 133 -14.61 -9.14 27.35
CA CYS A 133 -14.79 -7.74 27.67
C CYS A 133 -16.00 -7.22 26.90
N HIS A 134 -17.17 -7.35 27.54
CA HIS A 134 -18.33 -6.51 27.27
C HIS A 134 -17.98 -5.07 27.63
N PRO A 135 -18.30 -4.08 26.78
CA PRO A 135 -18.81 -2.82 27.29
C PRO A 135 -20.33 -2.71 27.06
N PRO A 136 -21.04 -2.00 27.96
CA PRO A 136 -22.50 -2.02 28.05
C PRO A 136 -23.16 -1.23 26.91
N GLY A 137 -24.40 -1.62 26.62
CA GLY A 137 -25.22 -1.00 25.59
C GLY A 137 -25.46 0.48 25.81
N GLU A 138 -25.31 1.25 24.74
CA GLU A 138 -25.86 2.58 24.63
C GLU A 138 -26.94 2.53 23.54
N SER A 139 -28.19 2.60 23.98
CA SER A 139 -29.37 2.65 23.13
C SER A 139 -29.34 3.93 22.29
N TYR A 140 -29.02 3.81 21.00
CA TYR A 140 -29.17 4.91 20.06
C TYR A 140 -30.66 5.10 19.71
N ASN A 141 -31.19 6.27 20.05
CA ASN A 141 -32.58 6.66 19.80
C ASN A 141 -32.61 7.65 18.61
N PRO A 142 -33.29 7.36 17.50
CA PRO A 142 -33.37 8.28 16.36
C PRO A 142 -34.35 9.44 16.64
N PRO A 143 -34.10 10.66 16.15
CA PRO A 143 -35.04 11.78 16.28
C PRO A 143 -36.28 11.59 15.39
N GLN A 144 -37.43 12.03 15.91
CA GLN A 144 -38.73 12.13 15.22
C GLN A 144 -38.73 13.26 14.19
#